data_AF-A0A085BJM7-F1
#
_entry.id   AF-A0A085BJM7-F1
#
_cell.length_a   1.000
_cell.length_b   1.000
_cell.length_c   1.000
_cell.angle_alpha   90.00
_cell.angle_beta   90.00
_cell.angle_gamma   90.00
#
_symmetry.space_group_name_H-M   'P 1'
#
loop_
_entity.id
_entity.type
_entity.pdbx_description
1 polymer ?
#
loop_
_entity_poly.entity_id
_entity_poly.type
_entity_poly.pdbx_seq_one_letter_code
_entity_poly.pdbx_strand_id
1 'polypeptide(L)'
;MFSASFSHGQTLKVSDLRKAFDHDHPTEHRQLASKGFKLISETISEDQKKFNFKNSETKEIVELTFTEDGEGGEYLNIFYFLPTEITYKKFIAALPTYKFKYSKRNSRYQLPTSSYSGENIYSHHLIQKDGKNYYSLEYASYKDKALSGPRPGSRNEIQPPPIKDSMIKVHIPES
;
A
#
# COMPACT_ATOMS: atom_id res chain seq x y z
N MET A 1 13.41 19.17 21.05
CA MET A 1 14.22 18.13 20.36
C MET A 1 13.68 16.77 20.79
N PHE A 2 12.92 16.07 19.94
CA PHE A 2 12.50 14.70 20.22
C PHE A 2 13.57 13.75 19.67
N SER A 3 14.21 13.01 20.56
CA SER A 3 15.10 11.90 20.21
C SER A 3 14.24 10.78 19.63
N ALA A 4 14.31 10.59 18.31
CA ALA A 4 13.76 9.40 17.66
C ALA A 4 14.71 8.24 17.96
N SER A 5 14.32 7.38 18.90
CA SER A 5 14.96 6.09 19.11
C SER A 5 14.77 5.23 17.86
N PHE A 6 15.72 5.29 16.92
CA PHE A 6 15.75 4.43 15.75
C PHE A 6 15.98 2.98 16.20
N SER A 7 14.92 2.19 16.27
CA SER A 7 15.01 0.77 16.59
C SER A 7 15.43 -0.01 15.34
N HIS A 8 16.72 -0.01 15.04
CA HIS A 8 17.31 -0.92 14.06
C HIS A 8 17.08 -2.37 14.54
N GLY A 9 16.71 -3.27 13.61
CA GLY A 9 16.51 -4.70 13.92
C GLY A 9 15.12 -5.13 14.44
N GLN A 10 14.10 -4.27 14.37
CA GLN A 10 12.73 -4.69 14.71
C GLN A 10 12.00 -5.34 13.51
N THR A 11 11.47 -6.54 13.71
CA THR A 11 10.50 -7.19 12.81
C THR A 11 9.30 -6.27 12.60
N LEU A 12 8.82 -6.20 11.35
CA LEU A 12 7.69 -5.37 10.96
C LEU A 12 6.41 -5.82 11.66
N LYS A 13 5.58 -4.84 12.01
CA LYS A 13 4.21 -5.02 12.49
C LYS A 13 3.22 -4.73 11.37
N VAL A 14 1.96 -5.13 11.55
CA VAL A 14 0.87 -4.79 10.62
C VAL A 14 0.79 -3.28 10.35
N SER A 15 1.00 -2.44 11.37
CA SER A 15 1.02 -0.99 11.21
C SER A 15 2.15 -0.49 10.29
N ASP A 16 3.27 -1.21 10.25
CA ASP A 16 4.39 -0.88 9.36
C ASP A 16 4.04 -1.25 7.92
N LEU A 17 3.38 -2.41 7.70
CA LEU A 17 2.91 -2.84 6.38
C LEU A 17 1.92 -1.85 5.77
N ARG A 18 0.97 -1.33 6.57
CA ARG A 18 0.00 -0.31 6.13
C ARG A 18 0.65 1.01 5.70
N LYS A 19 1.83 1.33 6.24
CA LYS A 19 2.58 2.55 5.96
C LYS A 19 3.75 2.33 5.00
N ALA A 20 3.92 1.10 4.50
CA ALA A 20 5.06 0.73 3.66
C ALA A 20 4.99 1.34 2.27
N PHE A 21 3.82 1.81 1.84
CA PHE A 21 3.59 2.43 0.54
C PHE A 21 3.14 3.89 0.70
N ASP A 22 3.76 4.77 -0.07
CA ASP A 22 3.36 6.17 -0.27
C ASP A 22 3.01 6.32 -1.75
N HIS A 23 1.74 6.59 -2.07
CA HIS A 23 1.29 6.70 -3.46
C HIS A 23 1.95 7.89 -4.18
N ASP A 24 2.14 8.99 -3.45
CA ASP A 24 2.68 10.23 -4.00
C ASP A 24 4.21 10.13 -4.19
N HIS A 25 4.87 9.32 -3.34
CA HIS A 25 6.31 9.09 -3.38
C HIS A 25 6.62 7.59 -3.32
N PRO A 26 6.26 6.83 -4.37
CA PRO A 26 6.27 5.37 -4.35
C PRO A 26 7.66 4.76 -4.18
N THR A 27 8.74 5.54 -4.26
CA THR A 27 10.13 5.08 -4.05
C THR A 27 10.68 5.48 -2.68
N GLU A 28 10.00 6.33 -1.91
CA GLU A 28 10.56 6.89 -0.68
C GLU A 28 10.40 6.00 0.57
N HIS A 29 9.47 5.03 0.55
CA HIS A 29 9.23 3.97 1.56
C HIS A 29 9.75 4.21 2.98
N ARG A 30 9.47 5.41 3.54
CA ARG A 30 10.16 5.93 4.73
C ARG A 30 10.00 5.01 5.93
N GLN A 31 8.86 4.33 6.03
CA GLN A 31 8.59 3.37 7.10
C GLN A 31 9.54 2.17 7.06
N LEU A 32 9.75 1.55 5.90
CA LEU A 32 10.65 0.40 5.76
C LEU A 32 12.10 0.82 5.99
N ALA A 33 12.51 1.97 5.45
CA ALA A 33 13.84 2.54 5.67
C ALA A 33 14.11 2.78 7.16
N SER A 34 13.15 3.32 7.90
CA SER A 34 13.27 3.55 9.36
C SER A 34 13.45 2.26 10.18
N LYS A 35 13.11 1.10 9.59
CA LYS A 35 13.26 -0.23 10.17
C LYS A 35 14.52 -0.96 9.68
N GLY A 36 15.38 -0.29 8.89
CA GLY A 36 16.64 -0.84 8.39
C GLY A 36 16.50 -1.66 7.11
N PHE A 37 15.35 -1.62 6.44
CA PHE A 37 15.19 -2.22 5.12
C PHE A 37 15.80 -1.33 4.04
N LYS A 38 16.52 -1.95 3.10
CA LYS A 38 17.08 -1.29 1.93
C LYS A 38 16.41 -1.82 0.67
N LEU A 39 16.11 -0.93 -0.27
CA LEU A 39 15.61 -1.30 -1.60
C LEU A 39 16.70 -2.06 -2.35
N ILE A 40 16.34 -3.20 -2.94
CA ILE A 40 17.24 -4.08 -3.71
C ILE A 40 16.92 -3.99 -5.20
N SER A 41 15.64 -3.93 -5.54
CA SER A 41 15.19 -3.75 -6.92
C SER A 41 13.78 -3.19 -6.97
N GLU A 42 13.47 -2.53 -8.08
CA GLU A 42 12.13 -2.02 -8.37
C GLU A 42 11.76 -2.29 -9.82
N THR A 43 10.47 -2.31 -10.09
CA THR A 43 9.89 -2.42 -11.43
C THR A 43 8.64 -1.56 -11.46
N ILE A 44 8.59 -0.61 -12.39
CA ILE A 44 7.50 0.36 -12.51
C ILE A 44 6.96 0.24 -13.93
N SER A 45 5.70 -0.15 -14.05
CA SER A 45 4.88 -0.07 -15.26
C SER A 45 3.70 0.86 -15.01
N GLU A 46 2.87 1.07 -16.04
CA GLU A 46 1.71 1.95 -15.98
C GLU A 46 0.75 1.56 -14.84
N ASP A 47 0.35 0.28 -14.79
CA ASP A 47 -0.67 -0.20 -13.85
C ASP A 47 -0.08 -0.91 -12.62
N GLN A 48 1.24 -1.12 -12.58
CA GLN A 48 1.87 -1.92 -11.53
C GLN A 48 3.23 -1.37 -11.09
N LYS A 49 3.45 -1.33 -9.77
CA LYS A 49 4.73 -0.98 -9.17
C LYS A 49 5.15 -2.08 -8.21
N LYS A 50 6.31 -2.67 -8.42
CA LYS A 50 6.89 -3.71 -7.57
C LYS A 50 8.20 -3.23 -6.97
N PHE A 51 8.38 -3.44 -5.67
CA PHE A 51 9.56 -3.06 -4.90
C PHE A 51 10.01 -4.22 -4.03
N ASN A 52 11.30 -4.52 -4.02
CA ASN A 52 11.88 -5.58 -3.20
C ASN A 52 12.85 -4.99 -2.19
N PHE A 53 12.59 -5.22 -0.92
CA PHE A 53 13.42 -4.76 0.20
C PHE A 53 14.06 -5.91 0.93
N LYS A 54 15.23 -5.64 1.50
CA LYS A 54 15.91 -6.56 2.39
C LYS A 54 16.49 -5.82 3.59
N ASN A 55 16.34 -6.43 4.75
CA ASN A 55 17.02 -5.99 5.96
C ASN A 55 18.28 -6.83 6.16
N SER A 56 19.46 -6.19 6.18
CA SER A 56 20.74 -6.90 6.32
C SER A 56 20.98 -7.45 7.73
N GLU A 57 20.34 -6.89 8.75
CA GLU A 57 20.47 -7.32 10.14
C GLU A 57 19.54 -8.49 10.43
N THR A 58 18.24 -8.29 10.22
CA THR A 58 17.22 -9.31 10.52
C THR A 58 17.15 -10.39 9.45
N LYS A 59 17.72 -10.17 8.26
CA LYS A 59 17.63 -11.04 7.07
C LYS A 59 16.21 -11.20 6.51
N GLU A 60 15.29 -10.36 6.95
CA GLU A 60 13.92 -10.31 6.44
C GLU A 60 13.87 -9.70 5.03
N ILE A 61 12.89 -10.14 4.23
CA ILE A 61 12.65 -9.66 2.87
C ILE A 61 11.19 -9.22 2.76
N VAL A 62 10.95 -8.08 2.12
CA VAL A 62 9.60 -7.59 1.80
C VAL A 62 9.52 -7.40 0.30
N GLU A 63 8.55 -8.04 -0.34
CA GLU A 63 8.16 -7.71 -1.71
C GLU A 63 6.83 -7.00 -1.67
N LEU A 64 6.80 -5.78 -2.18
CA LEU A 64 5.62 -4.94 -2.24
C LEU A 64 5.22 -4.80 -3.70
N THR A 65 3.96 -5.11 -4.00
CA THR A 65 3.36 -4.91 -5.31
C THR A 65 2.12 -4.05 -5.13
N PHE A 66 2.10 -2.90 -5.77
CA PHE A 66 0.94 -2.07 -5.93
C PHE A 66 0.40 -2.24 -7.35
N THR A 67 -0.90 -2.47 -7.48
CA THR A 67 -1.59 -2.55 -8.76
C THR A 67 -2.78 -1.60 -8.72
N GLU A 68 -2.93 -0.77 -9.75
CA GLU A 68 -4.16 -0.06 -10.03
C GLU A 68 -4.92 -0.85 -11.10
N ASP A 69 -6.19 -1.19 -10.86
CA ASP A 69 -7.00 -1.70 -11.97
C ASP A 69 -7.39 -0.53 -12.87
N GLY A 70 -7.60 -0.78 -14.17
CA GLY A 70 -7.97 0.27 -15.13
C GLY A 70 -9.29 1.00 -14.81
N GLU A 71 -10.02 0.57 -13.78
CA GLU A 71 -11.20 1.25 -13.27
C GLU A 71 -10.92 2.18 -12.07
N GLY A 72 -9.69 2.20 -11.55
CA GLY A 72 -9.23 3.03 -10.43
C GLY A 72 -9.30 2.34 -9.06
N GLY A 73 -9.48 1.02 -9.00
CA GLY A 73 -9.33 0.21 -7.81
C GLY A 73 -7.86 0.05 -7.43
N GLU A 74 -7.54 0.22 -6.16
CA GLU A 74 -6.17 0.17 -5.64
C GLU A 74 -5.96 -1.15 -4.90
N TYR A 75 -4.94 -1.91 -5.31
CA TYR A 75 -4.55 -3.18 -4.69
C TYR A 75 -3.10 -3.09 -4.21
N LEU A 76 -2.89 -3.36 -2.94
CA LEU A 76 -1.58 -3.50 -2.33
C LEU A 76 -1.41 -4.96 -1.90
N ASN A 77 -0.40 -5.62 -2.45
CA ASN A 77 0.03 -6.94 -2.03
C ASN A 77 1.45 -6.86 -1.46
N ILE A 78 1.68 -7.45 -0.29
CA ILE A 78 2.98 -7.51 0.37
C ILE A 78 3.28 -8.95 0.74
N PHE A 79 4.30 -9.54 0.11
CA PHE A 79 4.91 -10.78 0.59
C PHE A 79 6.01 -10.44 1.58
N TYR A 80 5.86 -10.94 2.81
CA TYR A 80 6.82 -10.75 3.87
C TYR A 80 7.46 -12.08 4.27
N PHE A 81 8.78 -12.15 4.10
CA PHE A 81 9.59 -13.34 4.35
C PHE A 81 10.39 -13.17 5.63
N LEU A 82 10.10 -14.04 6.59
CA LEU A 82 10.62 -14.07 7.94
C LEU A 82 11.58 -15.27 8.10
N PRO A 83 12.83 -15.05 8.51
CA PRO A 83 13.83 -16.13 8.53
C PRO A 83 13.66 -17.11 9.70
N THR A 84 12.82 -16.79 10.70
CA THR A 84 12.65 -17.66 11.88
C THR A 84 11.18 -17.89 12.20
N GLU A 85 10.87 -19.09 12.69
CA GLU A 85 9.52 -19.46 13.11
C GLU A 85 9.02 -18.59 14.28
N ILE A 86 9.94 -18.19 15.17
CA ILE A 86 9.62 -17.36 16.34
C ILE A 86 9.08 -15.99 15.91
N THR A 87 9.75 -15.32 14.97
CA THR A 87 9.29 -14.01 14.47
C THR A 87 7.95 -14.12 13.76
N TYR A 88 7.76 -15.17 12.95
CA TYR A 88 6.49 -15.51 12.32
C TYR A 88 5.35 -15.73 13.32
N LYS A 89 5.54 -16.62 14.31
CA LYS A 89 4.52 -16.88 15.33
C LYS A 89 4.16 -15.63 16.13
N LYS A 90 5.15 -14.78 16.46
CA LYS A 90 4.92 -13.48 17.12
C LYS A 90 4.08 -12.54 16.26
N PHE A 91 4.34 -12.49 14.96
CA PHE A 91 3.55 -11.68 14.03
C PHE A 91 2.09 -12.15 14.00
N ILE A 92 1.87 -13.46 13.81
CA ILE A 92 0.53 -14.06 13.76
C ILE A 92 -0.22 -13.85 15.09
N ALA A 93 0.45 -14.06 16.23
CA ALA A 93 -0.14 -13.86 17.55
C ALA A 93 -0.55 -12.39 17.82
N ALA A 94 0.06 -11.42 17.14
CA ALA A 94 -0.30 -10.01 17.26
C ALA A 94 -1.55 -9.64 16.44
N LEU A 95 -1.95 -10.42 15.43
CA LEU A 95 -3.06 -10.07 14.53
C LEU A 95 -4.39 -9.74 15.24
N PRO A 96 -4.81 -10.46 16.30
CA PRO A 96 -6.03 -10.10 17.05
C PRO A 96 -5.96 -8.70 17.68
N THR A 97 -4.77 -8.22 18.06
CA THR A 97 -4.61 -6.86 18.61
C THR A 97 -4.86 -5.78 17.56
N TYR A 98 -4.62 -6.10 16.29
CA TYR A 98 -4.99 -5.28 15.13
C TYR A 98 -6.42 -5.56 14.62
N LYS A 99 -7.24 -6.26 15.42
CA LYS A 99 -8.65 -6.61 15.14
C LYS A 99 -8.86 -7.58 13.97
N PHE A 100 -7.81 -8.19 13.44
CA PHE A 100 -7.95 -9.25 12.45
C PHE A 100 -8.62 -10.48 13.06
N LYS A 101 -9.55 -11.08 12.32
CA LYS A 101 -10.24 -12.31 12.72
C LYS A 101 -9.87 -13.43 11.76
N TYR A 102 -9.59 -14.62 12.28
CA TYR A 102 -9.30 -15.77 11.45
C TYR A 102 -10.57 -16.35 10.82
N SER A 103 -10.62 -16.42 9.50
CA SER A 103 -11.64 -17.13 8.73
C SER A 103 -11.12 -18.54 8.41
N LYS A 104 -11.67 -19.55 9.10
CA LYS A 104 -11.38 -20.96 8.80
C LYS A 104 -11.77 -21.35 7.37
N ARG A 105 -12.90 -20.82 6.87
CA ARG A 105 -13.41 -21.13 5.53
C ARG A 105 -12.46 -20.66 4.42
N ASN A 106 -11.86 -19.49 4.59
CA ASN A 106 -10.99 -18.86 3.60
C ASN A 106 -9.50 -19.02 3.94
N SER A 107 -9.17 -19.76 5.00
CA SER A 107 -7.81 -19.98 5.51
C SER A 107 -6.96 -18.69 5.59
N ARG A 108 -7.55 -17.61 6.13
CA ARG A 108 -6.91 -16.30 6.20
C ARG A 108 -7.35 -15.50 7.41
N TYR A 109 -6.52 -14.59 7.86
CA TYR A 109 -6.92 -13.52 8.77
C TYR A 109 -7.52 -12.38 7.95
N GLN A 110 -8.67 -11.86 8.37
CA GLN A 110 -9.34 -10.77 7.66
C GLN A 110 -9.71 -9.64 8.63
N LEU A 111 -9.50 -8.42 8.17
CA LEU A 111 -10.05 -7.21 8.76
C LEU A 111 -10.99 -6.59 7.72
N PRO A 112 -12.30 -6.87 7.81
CA PRO A 112 -13.28 -6.20 6.98
C PRO A 112 -13.42 -4.75 7.44
N THR A 113 -13.08 -3.80 6.56
CA THR A 113 -13.19 -2.36 6.84
C THR A 113 -14.51 -1.82 6.31
N SER A 114 -14.94 -2.28 5.13
CA SER A 114 -16.26 -2.03 4.53
C SER A 114 -16.57 -3.07 3.43
N SER A 115 -17.70 -2.94 2.72
CA SER A 115 -17.97 -3.74 1.51
C SER A 115 -17.03 -3.41 0.33
N TYR A 116 -16.40 -2.24 0.36
CA TYR A 116 -15.57 -1.68 -0.73
C TYR A 116 -14.07 -1.68 -0.40
N SER A 117 -13.69 -2.23 0.76
CA SER A 117 -12.30 -2.23 1.19
C SER A 117 -12.06 -3.29 2.27
N GLY A 118 -10.91 -3.93 2.23
CA GLY A 118 -10.54 -4.87 3.27
C GLY A 118 -9.08 -5.24 3.25
N GLU A 119 -8.61 -5.75 4.38
CA GLU A 119 -7.26 -6.26 4.55
C GLU A 119 -7.32 -7.76 4.88
N ASN A 120 -6.44 -8.52 4.24
CA ASN A 120 -6.32 -9.96 4.43
C ASN A 120 -4.86 -10.31 4.68
N ILE A 121 -4.62 -11.28 5.57
CA ILE A 121 -3.32 -11.86 5.81
C ILE A 121 -3.42 -13.37 5.61
N TYR A 122 -2.69 -13.89 4.62
CA TYR A 122 -2.56 -15.32 4.36
C TYR A 122 -1.25 -15.80 4.98
N SER A 123 -1.35 -16.84 5.79
CA SER A 123 -0.23 -17.38 6.54
C SER A 123 0.32 -18.60 5.80
N HIS A 124 1.48 -18.45 5.16
CA HIS A 124 2.17 -19.54 4.47
C HIS A 124 3.26 -20.10 5.39
N HIS A 125 3.42 -21.42 5.44
CA HIS A 125 4.28 -22.01 6.46
C HIS A 125 5.76 -21.91 6.11
N LEU A 126 6.20 -22.54 5.01
CA LEU A 126 7.59 -22.55 4.61
C LEU A 126 7.67 -22.39 3.10
N ILE A 127 8.51 -21.45 2.65
CA ILE A 127 8.79 -21.20 1.25
C ILE A 127 10.30 -21.11 1.03
N GLN A 128 10.77 -21.62 -0.11
CA GLN A 128 12.16 -21.47 -0.51
C GLN A 128 12.32 -20.21 -1.38
N LYS A 129 13.28 -19.36 -1.02
CA LYS A 129 13.63 -18.15 -1.74
C LYS A 129 15.14 -17.94 -1.72
N ASP A 130 15.75 -17.69 -2.87
CA ASP A 130 17.20 -17.55 -3.02
C ASP A 130 18.00 -18.69 -2.37
N GLY A 131 17.49 -19.93 -2.51
CA GLY A 131 18.08 -21.13 -1.92
C GLY A 131 17.94 -21.26 -0.39
N LYS A 132 17.20 -20.36 0.27
CA LYS A 132 16.97 -20.37 1.73
C LYS A 132 15.50 -20.56 2.06
N ASN A 133 15.23 -21.20 3.19
CA ASN A 133 13.87 -21.36 3.70
C ASN A 133 13.46 -20.15 4.53
N TYR A 134 12.23 -19.68 4.30
CA TYR A 134 11.58 -18.62 5.05
C TYR A 134 10.19 -19.04 5.46
N TYR A 135 9.72 -18.48 6.57
CA TYR A 135 8.29 -18.39 6.85
C TYR A 135 7.73 -17.20 6.08
N SER A 136 6.61 -17.34 5.40
CA SER A 136 6.06 -16.26 4.60
C SER A 136 4.62 -15.92 4.98
N LEU A 137 4.29 -14.65 4.82
CA LEU A 137 2.91 -14.20 4.88
C LEU A 137 2.65 -13.26 3.73
N GLU A 138 1.41 -13.26 3.27
CA GLU A 138 0.91 -12.35 2.25
C GLU A 138 -0.07 -11.41 2.92
N TYR A 139 0.23 -10.11 2.92
CA TYR A 139 -0.70 -9.06 3.30
C TYR A 139 -1.31 -8.46 2.02
N ALA A 140 -2.61 -8.61 1.86
CA ALA A 140 -3.35 -8.07 0.74
C ALA A 140 -4.35 -7.02 1.25
N SER A 141 -4.27 -5.81 0.72
CA SER A 141 -5.19 -4.71 0.97
C SER A 141 -5.80 -4.26 -0.34
N TYR A 142 -7.11 -4.05 -0.34
CA TYR A 142 -7.84 -3.55 -1.49
C TYR A 142 -8.72 -2.37 -1.09
N LYS A 143 -8.85 -1.44 -2.02
CA LYS A 143 -9.73 -0.29 -1.93
C LYS A 143 -10.39 -0.06 -3.29
N ASP A 144 -11.71 -0.13 -3.32
CA ASP A 144 -12.50 0.11 -4.53
C ASP A 144 -12.34 1.55 -5.04
N LYS A 145 -12.51 1.74 -6.35
CA LYS A 145 -12.47 3.05 -7.01
C LYS A 145 -13.38 4.10 -6.36
N ALA A 146 -14.53 3.70 -5.81
CA ALA A 146 -15.46 4.60 -5.14
C ALA A 146 -14.85 5.23 -3.86
N LEU A 147 -13.80 4.61 -3.31
CA LEU A 147 -13.06 5.11 -2.16
C LEU A 147 -11.68 5.67 -2.53
N SER A 148 -11.16 5.40 -3.74
CA SER A 148 -9.86 5.86 -4.23
C SER A 148 -9.80 7.40 -4.33
N GLY A 149 -8.60 7.96 -4.17
CA GLY A 149 -8.38 9.42 -4.16
C GLY A 149 -8.49 10.07 -5.55
N PRO A 150 -8.54 11.41 -5.63
CA PRO A 150 -8.47 12.11 -6.91
C PRO A 150 -7.13 11.85 -7.60
N ARG A 151 -7.16 11.51 -8.90
CA ARG A 151 -5.96 11.07 -9.64
C ARG A 151 -5.10 12.27 -10.08
N PRO A 152 -3.77 12.24 -9.88
CA PRO A 152 -2.87 13.15 -10.55
C PRO A 152 -2.91 12.88 -12.06
N GLY A 153 -3.37 13.84 -12.86
CA GLY A 153 -3.40 13.75 -14.32
C GLY A 153 -4.79 13.58 -14.94
N SER A 154 -5.82 13.17 -14.18
CA SER A 154 -7.21 13.29 -14.63
C SER A 154 -7.74 14.70 -14.32
N ARG A 155 -7.09 15.72 -14.89
CA ARG A 155 -7.78 16.98 -15.14
C ARG A 155 -8.81 16.69 -16.22
N ASN A 156 -10.02 16.35 -15.80
CA ASN A 156 -11.17 16.78 -16.58
C ASN A 156 -11.14 18.32 -16.52
N GLU A 157 -10.40 18.94 -17.44
CA GLU A 157 -10.66 20.31 -17.85
C GLU A 157 -12.06 20.27 -18.50
N ILE A 158 -13.10 20.24 -17.66
CA ILE A 158 -14.38 20.80 -18.05
C ILE A 158 -14.08 22.29 -18.13
N GLN A 159 -13.60 22.70 -19.30
CA GLN A 159 -13.47 24.08 -19.66
C GLN A 159 -14.86 24.69 -19.43
N PRO A 160 -15.03 25.66 -18.51
CA PRO A 160 -16.32 26.30 -18.37
C PRO A 160 -16.69 26.86 -19.76
N PRO A 161 -17.94 26.68 -20.20
CA PRO A 161 -18.35 27.19 -21.51
C PRO A 161 -18.01 28.68 -21.56
N PRO A 162 -17.51 29.20 -22.70
CA PRO A 162 -17.15 30.60 -22.81
C PRO A 162 -18.36 31.44 -22.41
N ILE A 163 -18.16 32.34 -21.45
CA ILE A 163 -19.13 33.36 -21.09
C ILE A 163 -19.40 34.13 -22.39
N LYS A 164 -20.59 33.93 -22.97
CA LYS A 164 -21.07 34.79 -24.04
C LYS A 164 -21.31 36.14 -23.39
N ASP A 165 -20.39 37.07 -23.57
CA ASP A 165 -20.66 38.48 -23.33
C ASP A 165 -21.85 38.86 -24.20
N SER A 166 -23.00 38.99 -23.54
CA SER A 166 -24.20 39.59 -24.08
C SER A 166 -23.89 41.02 -24.46
N MET A 167 -23.48 41.26 -25.72
CA MET A 167 -23.49 42.60 -26.29
C MET A 167 -24.95 43.05 -26.43
N ILE A 168 -25.49 43.62 -25.36
CA ILE A 168 -26.68 44.47 -25.45
C ILE A 168 -26.20 45.76 -26.12
N LYS A 169 -26.35 45.86 -27.45
CA LYS A 169 -26.35 47.15 -28.13
C LYS A 169 -27.61 47.89 -27.70
N VAL A 170 -27.47 48.79 -26.72
CA VAL A 170 -28.49 49.80 -26.44
C VAL A 170 -28.38 50.85 -27.55
N HIS A 171 -29.31 50.84 -28.49
CA HIS A 171 -29.48 51.94 -29.43
C HIS A 171 -30.31 53.02 -28.73
N ILE A 172 -29.68 54.15 -28.42
CA ILE A 172 -30.35 55.36 -27.96
C ILE A 172 -30.69 56.17 -29.22
N PRO A 173 -31.97 56.45 -29.51
CA PRO A 173 -32.31 57.38 -30.57
C PRO A 173 -32.11 58.82 -30.08
N GLU A 174 -31.28 59.59 -30.78
CA GLU A 174 -31.24 61.04 -30.60
C GLU A 174 -32.44 61.68 -31.32
N SER A 175 -32.99 62.71 -30.68
CA SER A 175 -34.16 63.49 -31.06
C SER A 175 -33.81 64.63 -32.01
#